data_AF-A0A5D0RJU3-F1
#
_entry.id   AF-A0A5D0RJU3-F1
#
_cell.length_a   1.000
_cell.length_b   1.000
_cell.length_c   1.000
_cell.angle_alpha   90.00
_cell.angle_beta   90.00
_cell.angle_gamma   90.00
#
_symmetry.space_group_name_H-M   'P 1'
#
loop_
_entity.id
_entity.type
_entity.pdbx_description
1 polymer ?
#
loop_
_entity_poly.entity_id
_entity_poly.type
_entity_poly.pdbx_seq_one_letter_code
_entity_poly.pdbx_strand_id
1 'polypeptide(L)'
;MERSEVLDAMGKLKLYGMRASYDEIIGTALKRQHEPQQIIGDLLTAEISEKQARSIKYQMTIAKLPLAKELEEFDFEDTDINETLIRDLATGDFLDHQRNLVLIGGTDPVS
;
A
#
# COMPACT_ATOMS: atom_id res chain seq x y z
N MET A 1 -21.07 -12.42 20.16
CA MET A 1 -20.48 -11.08 20.30
C MET A 1 -21.45 -10.10 19.69
N GLU A 2 -21.77 -9.05 20.42
CA GLU A 2 -22.58 -7.95 19.87
C GLU A 2 -21.75 -7.14 18.87
N ARG A 3 -22.43 -6.42 17.97
CA ARG A 3 -21.77 -5.57 16.96
C ARG A 3 -20.72 -4.63 17.57
N SER A 4 -21.02 -4.02 18.70
CA SER A 4 -20.09 -3.13 19.41
C SER A 4 -18.79 -3.85 19.80
N GLU A 5 -18.89 -5.05 20.35
CA GLU A 5 -17.74 -5.86 20.76
C GLU A 5 -16.87 -6.25 19.56
N VAL A 6 -17.50 -6.56 18.42
CA VAL A 6 -16.78 -6.88 17.18
C VAL A 6 -16.01 -5.67 16.66
N LEU A 7 -16.65 -4.50 16.60
CA LEU A 7 -15.98 -3.27 16.15
C LEU A 7 -14.85 -2.88 17.09
N ASP A 8 -15.04 -3.01 18.40
CA ASP A 8 -14.00 -2.73 19.40
C ASP A 8 -12.81 -3.69 19.28
N ALA A 9 -13.07 -4.99 19.07
CA ALA A 9 -12.02 -5.96 18.80
C ALA A 9 -11.24 -5.63 17.52
N MET A 10 -11.93 -5.26 16.44
CA MET A 10 -11.29 -4.80 15.20
C MET A 10 -10.41 -3.56 15.43
N GLY A 11 -10.86 -2.62 16.26
CA GLY A 11 -10.07 -1.45 16.66
C GLY A 11 -8.78 -1.84 17.39
N LYS A 12 -8.87 -2.75 18.37
CA LYS A 12 -7.70 -3.27 19.11
C LYS A 12 -6.71 -4.01 18.22
N LEU A 13 -7.22 -4.78 17.26
CA LEU A 13 -6.43 -5.54 16.29
C LEU A 13 -5.94 -4.69 15.11
N LYS A 14 -6.26 -3.39 15.08
CA LYS A 14 -5.92 -2.47 13.98
C LYS A 14 -6.46 -2.93 12.62
N LEU A 15 -7.62 -3.57 12.61
CA LEU A 15 -8.35 -4.04 11.42
C LEU A 15 -9.23 -2.92 10.87
N TYR A 16 -8.59 -1.86 10.37
CA TYR A 16 -9.27 -0.62 10.00
C TYR A 16 -10.19 -0.78 8.79
N GLY A 17 -9.79 -1.58 7.80
CA GLY A 17 -10.58 -1.82 6.59
C GLY A 17 -11.82 -2.65 6.91
N MET A 18 -11.67 -3.69 7.74
CA MET A 18 -12.83 -4.45 8.25
C MET A 18 -13.78 -3.55 9.02
N ARG A 19 -13.26 -2.75 9.95
CA ARG A 19 -14.09 -1.89 10.82
C ARG A 19 -14.89 -0.88 10.01
N ALA A 20 -14.29 -0.31 8.97
CA ALA A 20 -14.95 0.67 8.10
C ALA A 20 -16.03 0.06 7.21
N SER A 21 -15.83 -1.17 6.73
CA SER A 21 -16.73 -1.86 5.80
C SER A 21 -17.76 -2.78 6.46
N TYR A 22 -17.67 -2.98 7.77
CA TYR A 22 -18.45 -3.97 8.52
C TYR A 22 -19.97 -3.87 8.26
N ASP A 23 -20.56 -2.69 8.47
CA ASP A 23 -22.02 -2.53 8.35
C ASP A 23 -22.53 -2.77 6.93
N GLU A 24 -21.76 -2.33 5.94
CA GLU A 24 -22.10 -2.48 4.54
C GLU A 24 -22.04 -3.95 4.11
N ILE A 25 -20.97 -4.65 4.50
CA ILE A 25 -20.77 -6.07 4.17
C ILE A 25 -21.84 -6.93 4.86
N ILE A 26 -22.08 -6.71 6.15
CA ILE A 26 -23.13 -7.44 6.89
C ILE A 26 -24.52 -7.13 6.34
N GLY A 27 -24.81 -5.86 6.04
CA GLY A 27 -26.08 -5.45 5.44
C GLY A 27 -26.31 -6.10 4.07
N THR A 28 -25.26 -6.26 3.27
CA THR A 28 -25.30 -6.95 1.98
C THR A 28 -25.46 -8.46 2.16
N ALA A 29 -24.71 -9.06 3.08
CA ALA A 29 -24.76 -10.47 3.39
C ALA A 29 -26.15 -10.92 3.84
N LEU A 30 -26.83 -10.13 4.67
CA LEU A 30 -28.20 -10.40 5.12
C LEU A 30 -29.20 -10.35 3.97
N LYS A 31 -29.04 -9.42 3.03
CA LYS A 31 -29.94 -9.30 1.86
C LYS A 31 -29.72 -10.41 0.84
N ARG A 32 -28.47 -10.85 0.66
CA ARG A 32 -28.06 -11.79 -0.39
C ARG A 32 -27.84 -13.22 0.13
N GLN A 33 -28.05 -13.46 1.42
CA GLN A 33 -27.80 -14.73 2.09
C GLN A 33 -26.39 -15.27 1.82
N HIS A 34 -25.38 -14.40 1.98
CA HIS A 34 -23.98 -14.83 1.80
C HIS A 34 -23.62 -15.89 2.84
N GLU A 35 -22.91 -16.92 2.38
CA GLU A 35 -22.36 -17.94 3.26
C GLU A 35 -21.30 -17.32 4.20
N PRO A 36 -21.12 -17.86 5.43
CA PRO A 36 -20.17 -17.30 6.39
C PRO A 36 -18.76 -17.11 5.83
N GLN A 37 -18.30 -18.02 4.96
CA GLN A 37 -16.98 -17.93 4.32
C GLN A 37 -16.87 -16.71 3.40
N GLN A 38 -17.95 -16.35 2.70
CA GLN A 38 -17.98 -15.18 1.82
C GLN A 38 -17.91 -13.89 2.64
N ILE A 39 -18.66 -13.80 3.76
CA ILE A 39 -18.63 -12.64 4.66
C ILE A 39 -17.21 -12.40 5.20
N ILE A 40 -16.56 -13.48 5.66
CA ILE A 40 -15.18 -13.40 6.17
C ILE A 40 -14.22 -13.00 5.04
N GLY A 41 -14.41 -13.53 3.83
CA GLY A 41 -13.63 -13.18 2.65
C GLY A 41 -13.75 -11.70 2.26
N ASP A 42 -14.96 -11.16 2.26
CA ASP A 42 -15.24 -9.76 1.94
C ASP A 42 -14.58 -8.83 2.96
N LEU A 43 -14.70 -9.15 4.26
CA LEU A 43 -14.04 -8.40 5.34
C LEU A 43 -12.51 -8.43 5.20
N LEU A 44 -11.93 -9.61 4.95
CA LEU A 44 -10.48 -9.76 4.79
C LEU A 44 -9.97 -9.00 3.56
N THR A 45 -10.73 -9.01 2.48
CA THR A 45 -10.41 -8.27 1.25
C THR A 45 -10.40 -6.76 1.54
N ALA A 46 -11.40 -6.24 2.25
CA ALA A 46 -11.44 -4.84 2.66
C ALA A 46 -10.22 -4.45 3.52
N GLU A 47 -9.79 -5.33 4.44
CA GLU A 47 -8.62 -5.10 5.27
C GLU A 47 -7.31 -5.06 4.48
N ILE A 48 -7.14 -5.98 3.53
CA ILE A 48 -5.95 -6.04 2.67
C ILE A 48 -5.84 -4.76 1.84
N SER A 49 -6.94 -4.34 1.21
CA SER A 49 -6.99 -3.12 0.41
C SER A 49 -6.66 -1.87 1.23
N GLU A 50 -7.21 -1.75 2.45
CA GLU A 50 -6.90 -0.62 3.34
C GLU A 50 -5.43 -0.61 3.78
N LYS A 51 -4.85 -1.78 4.08
CA LYS A 51 -3.42 -1.89 4.42
C LYS A 51 -2.52 -1.50 3.24
N GLN A 52 -2.85 -1.93 2.02
CA GLN A 52 -2.12 -1.56 0.81
C GLN A 52 -2.19 -0.05 0.57
N ALA A 53 -3.39 0.54 0.59
CA ALA A 53 -3.58 1.98 0.42
C ALA A 53 -2.80 2.80 1.46
N ARG A 54 -2.83 2.36 2.72
CA ARG A 54 -2.07 3.01 3.79
C ARG A 54 -0.56 2.89 3.60
N SER A 55 -0.08 1.73 3.14
CA SER A 55 1.34 1.51 2.86
C SER A 55 1.83 2.43 1.74
N ILE A 56 1.08 2.53 0.64
CA ILE A 56 1.38 3.44 -0.48
C ILE A 56 1.39 4.89 0.01
N LYS A 57 0.35 5.32 0.73
CA LYS A 57 0.28 6.68 1.28
C LYS A 57 1.45 6.99 2.20
N TYR A 58 1.84 6.04 3.05
CA TYR A 58 2.99 6.19 3.93
C TYR A 58 4.29 6.34 3.13
N GLN A 59 4.53 5.47 2.15
CA GLN A 59 5.70 5.52 1.26
C GLN A 59 5.78 6.86 0.52
N MET A 60 4.66 7.35 -0.04
CA MET A 60 4.61 8.67 -0.69
C MET A 60 4.90 9.81 0.29
N THR A 61 4.37 9.74 1.52
CA THR A 61 4.57 10.78 2.55
C THR A 61 6.04 10.86 2.97
N ILE A 62 6.71 9.72 3.16
CA ILE A 62 8.13 9.70 3.55
C ILE A 62 9.07 10.05 2.40
N ALA A 63 8.66 9.79 1.15
CA ALA A 63 9.44 10.14 -0.03
C ALA A 63 9.64 11.66 -0.18
N LYS A 64 8.75 12.48 0.44
CA LYS A 64 8.83 13.96 0.46
C LYS A 64 9.07 14.57 -0.93
N LEU A 65 8.60 13.91 -1.99
CA LEU A 65 8.76 14.40 -3.34
C LEU A 65 7.80 15.59 -3.53
N PRO A 66 8.31 16.79 -3.90
CA PRO A 66 7.50 18.01 -4.00
C PRO A 66 6.49 17.97 -5.17
N LEU A 67 6.70 17.07 -6.13
CA LEU A 67 5.77 16.72 -7.19
C LEU A 67 5.76 15.19 -7.29
N ALA A 68 4.60 14.57 -7.46
CA ALA A 68 4.51 13.16 -7.81
C ALA A 68 4.96 13.00 -9.26
N LYS A 69 6.27 13.04 -9.50
CA LYS A 69 6.85 12.69 -10.79
C LYS A 69 6.94 11.17 -10.84
N GLU A 70 6.26 10.59 -11.81
CA GLU A 70 6.49 9.19 -12.16
C GLU A 70 7.87 9.05 -12.82
N LEU A 71 8.44 7.84 -12.78
CA LEU A 71 9.71 7.59 -13.46
C LEU A 71 9.59 7.85 -14.98
N GLU A 72 8.41 7.62 -15.54
CA GLU A 72 8.01 7.94 -16.90
C GLU A 72 8.08 9.44 -17.23
N GLU A 73 7.95 10.31 -16.23
CA GLU A 73 7.98 11.77 -16.39
C GLU A 73 9.35 12.37 -16.03
N PHE A 74 10.32 11.52 -15.69
CA PHE A 74 11.70 11.97 -15.42
C PHE A 74 12.47 12.10 -16.73
N ASP A 75 12.98 13.30 -16.99
CA ASP A 75 13.85 13.59 -18.12
C ASP A 75 15.30 13.25 -17.76
N PHE A 76 15.88 12.29 -18.47
CA PHE A 76 17.25 11.82 -18.27
C PHE A 76 18.27 12.54 -19.15
N GLU A 77 17.85 13.32 -20.16
CA GLU A 77 18.76 13.84 -21.21
C GLU A 77 19.90 14.69 -20.65
N ASP A 78 19.64 15.45 -19.58
CA ASP A 78 20.62 16.33 -18.94
C ASP A 78 21.23 15.73 -17.65
N THR A 79 21.21 14.41 -17.48
CA THR A 79 21.72 13.75 -16.28
C THR A 79 22.80 12.72 -16.59
N ASP A 80 23.81 12.61 -15.72
CA ASP A 80 24.82 11.52 -15.78
C ASP A 80 24.26 10.15 -15.30
N ILE A 81 22.94 10.05 -15.10
CA ILE A 81 22.28 8.88 -14.54
C ILE A 81 22.02 7.85 -15.66
N ASN A 82 22.35 6.59 -15.40
CA ASN A 82 22.05 5.51 -16.34
C ASN A 82 20.56 5.16 -16.31
N GLU A 83 19.80 5.73 -17.25
CA GLU A 83 18.36 5.50 -17.39
C GLU A 83 17.99 4.01 -17.47
N THR A 84 18.73 3.22 -18.27
CA THR A 84 18.44 1.79 -18.45
C THR A 84 18.54 1.03 -17.12
N LEU A 85 19.57 1.33 -16.33
CA LEU A 85 19.72 0.74 -15.00
C LEU A 85 18.59 1.16 -14.06
N ILE A 86 18.20 2.43 -14.06
CA ILE A 86 17.10 2.91 -13.20
C ILE A 86 15.78 2.24 -13.59
N ARG A 87 15.49 2.12 -14.89
CA ARG A 87 14.28 1.43 -15.38
C ARG A 87 14.28 -0.06 -15.02
N ASP A 88 15.41 -0.73 -15.12
CA ASP A 88 15.56 -2.13 -14.69
C ASP A 88 15.32 -2.28 -13.18
N LEU A 89 15.92 -1.43 -12.35
CA LEU A 89 15.70 -1.42 -10.90
C LEU A 89 14.24 -1.13 -10.53
N ALA A 90 13.56 -0.27 -11.29
CA ALA A 90 12.15 0.07 -11.05
C ALA A 90 11.19 -1.12 -11.25
N THR A 91 11.58 -2.13 -12.03
CA THR A 91 10.81 -3.37 -12.17
C THR A 91 10.76 -4.18 -10.87
N GLY A 92 11.73 -4.00 -9.98
CA GLY A 92 11.86 -4.79 -8.75
C GLY A 92 12.45 -6.19 -8.95
N ASP A 93 12.88 -6.57 -10.16
CA ASP A 93 13.42 -7.90 -10.50
C ASP A 93 14.61 -8.33 -9.62
N PHE A 94 15.35 -7.36 -9.08
CA PHE A 94 16.44 -7.61 -8.13
C PHE A 94 15.97 -8.27 -6.81
N LEU A 95 14.70 -8.09 -6.41
CA LEU A 95 14.13 -8.72 -5.21
C LEU A 95 13.98 -10.23 -5.42
N ASP A 96 13.48 -10.65 -6.58
CA ASP A 96 13.30 -12.06 -6.93
C ASP A 96 14.66 -12.77 -7.07
N HIS A 97 15.66 -12.04 -7.58
CA HIS A 97 17.03 -12.52 -7.71
C HIS A 97 17.89 -12.37 -6.44
N GLN A 98 17.32 -11.86 -5.33
CA GLN A 98 18.01 -11.62 -4.07
C GLN A 98 19.31 -10.81 -4.22
N ARG A 99 19.33 -9.85 -5.17
CA ARG A 99 20.47 -8.95 -5.37
C ARG A 99 20.35 -7.74 -4.44
N ASN A 100 21.47 -7.34 -3.86
CA ASN A 100 21.52 -6.17 -2.99
C ASN A 100 21.57 -4.88 -3.82
N LEU A 101 20.74 -3.90 -3.47
CA LEU A 101 20.81 -2.54 -3.98
C LEU A 101 21.56 -1.67 -2.97
N VAL A 102 22.67 -1.07 -3.39
CA VAL A 102 23.46 -0.14 -2.56
C VAL A 102 23.34 1.25 -3.19
N LEU A 103 22.72 2.18 -2.47
CA LEU A 103 22.57 3.57 -2.89
C LEU A 103 23.66 4.42 -2.23
N ILE A 104 24.49 5.08 -3.02
CA ILE A 104 25.60 5.92 -2.55
C ILE A 104 25.37 7.33 -3.10
N GLY A 105 25.33 8.32 -2.22
CA GLY A 105 25.20 9.73 -2.59
C GLY A 105 25.71 10.62 -1.47
N GLY A 106 26.22 11.80 -1.84
CA GLY A 106 26.58 12.83 -0.86
C GLY A 106 25.33 13.46 -0.25
N THR A 107 25.34 13.71 1.06
CA THR A 107 24.36 14.61 1.69
C THR A 107 24.83 16.04 1.44
N ASP A 108 24.58 16.61 0.27
CA ASP A 108 24.82 18.04 0.11
C ASP A 108 23.79 18.82 0.93
N PRO A 109 24.19 19.57 1.98
CA PRO A 109 23.32 20.56 2.56
C PRO A 109 23.23 21.70 1.54
N VAL A 110 22.01 21.96 1.08
CA VAL A 110 21.64 23.11 0.25
C VAL A 110 22.45 24.35 0.66
N SER A 111 23.26 24.89 -0.27
CA SER A 111 23.87 26.21 -0.18
C SER A 111 22.92 27.26 -0.74
#